data_AF-A0AAV7LFU6-F1
#
_entry.id   AF-A0AAV7LFU6-F1
#
_cell.length_a   1.000
_cell.length_b   1.000
_cell.length_c   1.000
_cell.angle_alpha   90.00
_cell.angle_beta   90.00
_cell.angle_gamma   90.00
#
_symmetry.space_group_name_H-M   'P 1'
#
loop_
_entity.id
_entity.type
_entity.pdbx_description
1 polymer ?
#
loop_
_entity_poly.entity_id
_entity_poly.type
_entity_poly.pdbx_seq_one_letter_code
_entity_poly.pdbx_strand_id
1 'polypeptide(L)'
;VVSSILRNLSWRADINSKKTLREVGSVTGLMQCALRATKESTLKSVLSALWNLSAHSTENKSAVCAVEGALGFLVSTLTYKCQSNSLAIIESGGGILRNVSSLVATRDDY
;
A
#
# COMPACT_ATOMS: atom_id res chain seq x y z
N VAL A 1 7.62 10.86 -7.73
CA VAL A 1 6.74 11.59 -8.69
C VAL A 1 5.54 10.73 -9.08
N VAL A 2 5.73 9.58 -9.75
CA VAL A 2 4.61 8.70 -10.16
C VAL A 2 3.70 8.26 -9.01
N SER A 3 4.28 7.86 -7.87
CA SER A 3 3.52 7.48 -6.67
C SER A 3 2.62 8.60 -6.14
N SER A 4 3.05 9.86 -6.25
CA SER A 4 2.27 11.02 -5.80
C SER A 4 1.07 11.26 -6.73
N ILE A 5 1.21 11.02 -8.03
CA ILE A 5 0.10 11.07 -8.99
C ILE A 5 -0.90 9.96 -8.67
N LEU A 6 -0.43 8.72 -8.46
CA LEU A 6 -1.29 7.58 -8.11
C LEU A 6 -2.02 7.78 -6.77
N ARG A 7 -1.37 8.40 -5.78
CA ARG A 7 -2.02 8.78 -4.51
C ARG A 7 -3.20 9.71 -4.75
N ASN A 8 -3.03 10.73 -5.60
CA ASN A 8 -4.08 11.70 -5.88
C ASN A 8 -5.23 11.06 -6.68
N LEU A 9 -4.91 10.29 -7.73
CA LEU A 9 -5.90 9.60 -8.55
C LEU A 9 -6.69 8.54 -7.78
N SER A 10 -6.09 7.95 -6.73
CA SER A 10 -6.76 6.98 -5.88
C SER A 10 -7.63 7.62 -4.79
N TRP A 11 -7.42 8.89 -4.44
CA TRP A 11 -8.22 9.53 -3.41
C TRP A 11 -9.61 9.91 -3.92
N ARG A 12 -10.66 9.38 -3.28
CA ARG A 12 -12.07 9.59 -3.68
C ARG A 12 -12.34 9.28 -5.16
N ALA A 13 -11.62 8.29 -5.70
CA ALA A 13 -11.76 7.84 -7.07
C ALA A 13 -13.20 7.37 -7.36
N ASP A 14 -13.75 7.75 -8.51
CA ASP A 14 -15.00 7.20 -9.03
C ASP A 14 -14.83 5.72 -9.45
N ILE A 15 -15.95 5.06 -9.77
CA ILE A 15 -15.95 3.62 -10.10
C ILE A 15 -15.05 3.29 -11.30
N ASN A 16 -15.04 4.13 -12.34
CA ASN A 16 -14.21 3.90 -13.53
C ASN A 16 -12.74 4.10 -13.19
N SER A 17 -12.40 5.16 -12.46
CA SER A 17 -11.03 5.42 -12.01
C SER A 17 -10.48 4.29 -11.14
N LYS A 18 -11.29 3.75 -10.21
CA LYS A 18 -10.92 2.59 -9.39
C LYS A 18 -10.63 1.36 -10.25
N LYS A 19 -11.49 1.09 -11.23
CA LYS A 19 -11.34 -0.04 -12.16
C LYS A 19 -10.05 0.10 -12.97
N THR A 20 -9.82 1.25 -13.60
CA THR A 20 -8.62 1.51 -14.39
C THR A 20 -7.35 1.36 -13.56
N LEU A 21 -7.30 1.93 -12.35
CA LEU A 21 -6.15 1.81 -11.46
C LEU A 21 -5.83 0.35 -11.11
N ARG A 22 -6.86 -0.49 -10.95
CA ARG A 22 -6.67 -1.93 -10.71
C ARG A 22 -6.16 -2.64 -11.97
N GLU A 23 -6.75 -2.37 -13.13
CA GLU A 23 -6.41 -3.02 -14.40
C GLU A 23 -4.98 -2.73 -14.86
N VAL A 24 -4.45 -1.54 -14.60
CA VAL A 24 -3.05 -1.20 -14.90
C VAL A 24 -2.05 -1.78 -13.90
N GLY A 25 -2.50 -2.62 -12.94
CA GLY A 25 -1.64 -3.30 -11.97
C GLY A 25 -0.99 -2.36 -10.94
N SER A 26 -1.60 -1.19 -10.67
CA SER A 26 -0.98 -0.18 -9.81
C SER A 26 -0.66 -0.68 -8.40
N VAL A 27 -1.50 -1.53 -7.82
CA VAL A 27 -1.31 -2.09 -6.47
C VAL A 27 -0.06 -2.96 -6.41
N THR A 28 0.02 -3.98 -7.26
CA THR A 28 1.17 -4.90 -7.32
C THR A 28 2.46 -4.15 -7.62
N GLY A 29 2.44 -3.24 -8.59
CA GLY A 29 3.60 -2.43 -8.96
C GLY A 29 4.08 -1.53 -7.81
N LEU A 30 3.17 -0.88 -7.09
CA LEU A 30 3.51 -0.05 -5.94
C LEU A 30 4.01 -0.88 -4.75
N MET A 31 3.43 -2.05 -4.48
CA MET A 31 3.88 -2.91 -3.38
C MET A 31 5.29 -3.44 -3.65
N GLN A 32 5.58 -3.90 -4.86
CA GLN A 32 6.94 -4.25 -5.28
C GLN A 32 7.91 -3.06 -5.23
N CYS A 33 7.43 -1.86 -5.57
CA CYS A 33 8.23 -0.64 -5.44
C CYS A 33 8.56 -0.34 -3.97
N ALA A 34 7.61 -0.51 -3.04
CA ALA A 34 7.82 -0.32 -1.61
C ALA A 34 8.91 -1.26 -1.06
N LEU A 35 8.90 -2.53 -1.46
CA LEU A 35 9.91 -3.53 -1.07
C LEU A 35 11.33 -3.18 -1.52
N ARG A 36 11.47 -2.44 -2.62
CA ARG A 36 12.76 -2.03 -3.19
C ARG A 36 13.16 -0.59 -2.87
N ALA A 37 12.31 0.17 -2.17
CA ALA A 37 12.53 1.58 -1.93
C ALA A 37 13.64 1.79 -0.90
N THR A 38 14.73 2.46 -1.30
CA THR A 38 15.86 2.81 -0.41
C THR A 38 15.75 4.22 0.16
N LYS A 39 14.98 5.10 -0.47
CA LYS A 39 14.77 6.49 -0.03
C LYS A 39 13.48 6.62 0.77
N GLU A 40 13.57 7.13 1.99
CA GLU A 40 12.42 7.32 2.90
C GLU A 40 11.29 8.15 2.26
N SER A 41 11.62 9.22 1.55
CA SER A 41 10.64 10.09 0.86
C SER A 41 9.88 9.36 -0.27
N THR A 42 10.56 8.43 -0.94
CA THR A 42 9.93 7.57 -1.95
C THR A 42 8.99 6.59 -1.27
N LEU A 43 9.45 5.93 -0.21
CA LEU A 43 8.65 4.99 0.56
C LEU A 43 7.38 5.64 1.12
N LYS A 44 7.49 6.82 1.73
CA LYS A 44 6.33 7.61 2.22
C LYS A 44 5.28 7.82 1.13
N SER A 45 5.72 8.23 -0.06
CA SER A 45 4.81 8.52 -1.17
C SER A 45 4.14 7.25 -1.72
N VAL A 46 4.87 6.14 -1.77
CA VAL A 46 4.36 4.84 -2.23
C VAL A 46 3.36 4.25 -1.23
N LEU A 47 3.69 4.22 0.06
CA LEU A 47 2.79 3.70 1.10
C LEU A 47 1.49 4.51 1.18
N SER A 48 1.56 5.83 1.04
CA SER A 48 0.35 6.65 1.04
C SER A 48 -0.58 6.32 -0.14
N ALA A 49 -0.05 6.04 -1.33
CA ALA A 49 -0.85 5.60 -2.47
C ALA A 49 -1.45 4.19 -2.25
N LEU A 50 -0.66 3.25 -1.72
CA LEU A 50 -1.12 1.90 -1.37
C LEU A 50 -2.21 1.91 -0.30
N TRP A 51 -2.13 2.83 0.67
CA TRP A 51 -3.16 2.96 1.69
C TRP A 51 -4.52 3.32 1.09
N ASN A 52 -4.57 4.27 0.14
CA ASN A 52 -5.79 4.58 -0.59
C ASN A 52 -6.28 3.36 -1.40
N LEU A 53 -5.41 2.78 -2.24
CA LEU A 53 -5.78 1.70 -3.14
C LEU A 53 -6.26 0.44 -2.41
N SER A 54 -5.67 0.10 -1.27
CA SER A 54 -6.09 -1.06 -0.45
C SER A 54 -7.48 -0.90 0.16
N ALA A 55 -8.02 0.32 0.22
CA ALA A 55 -9.39 0.59 0.66
C ALA A 55 -10.43 0.45 -0.45
N HIS A 56 -10.04 0.30 -1.72
CA HIS A 56 -10.97 0.36 -2.84
C HIS A 56 -11.80 -0.90 -3.05
N SER A 57 -11.21 -2.08 -2.85
CA SER A 57 -11.88 -3.36 -3.11
C SER A 57 -11.13 -4.54 -2.49
N THR A 58 -11.78 -5.70 -2.41
CA THR A 58 -11.16 -6.94 -1.94
C THR A 58 -10.08 -7.45 -2.89
N GLU A 59 -10.22 -7.26 -4.20
CA GLU A 59 -9.19 -7.63 -5.17
C GLU A 59 -7.90 -6.84 -4.95
N ASN A 60 -8.00 -5.55 -4.60
CA ASN A 60 -6.82 -4.76 -4.26
C ASN A 60 -6.15 -5.26 -2.97
N LYS A 61 -6.93 -5.66 -1.96
CA LYS A 61 -6.38 -6.25 -0.73
C LYS A 61 -5.63 -7.55 -1.05
N SER A 62 -6.21 -8.41 -1.88
CA SER A 62 -5.58 -9.65 -2.33
C SER A 62 -4.31 -9.37 -3.13
N ALA A 63 -4.33 -8.37 -4.03
CA ALA A 63 -3.15 -7.97 -4.80
C ALA A 63 -2.00 -7.46 -3.93
N VAL A 64 -2.28 -6.79 -2.80
CA VAL A 64 -1.25 -6.45 -1.80
C VAL A 64 -0.66 -7.74 -1.18
N CYS A 65 -1.51 -8.64 -0.69
CA CYS A 65 -1.07 -9.84 0.03
C CYS A 65 -0.37 -10.87 -0.88
N ALA A 66 -0.71 -10.89 -2.17
CA ALA A 66 -0.12 -11.80 -3.16
C ALA A 66 1.32 -11.44 -3.55
N VAL A 67 1.83 -10.25 -3.18
CA VAL A 67 3.23 -9.91 -3.41
C VAL A 67 4.08 -10.56 -2.33
N GLU A 68 5.02 -11.41 -2.75
CA GLU A 68 5.94 -12.11 -1.86
C GLU A 68 6.67 -11.12 -0.92
N GLY A 69 6.66 -11.44 0.39
CA GLY A 69 7.27 -10.61 1.43
C GLY A 69 6.48 -9.36 1.82
N ALA A 70 5.34 -9.07 1.18
CA ALA A 70 4.58 -7.83 1.44
C ALA A 70 4.07 -7.72 2.88
N LEU A 71 3.50 -8.79 3.44
CA LEU A 71 2.96 -8.77 4.81
C LEU A 71 4.06 -8.57 5.85
N GLY A 72 5.16 -9.31 5.75
CA GLY A 72 6.32 -9.14 6.63
C GLY A 72 6.91 -7.72 6.54
N PHE A 73 7.01 -7.17 5.33
CA PHE A 73 7.42 -5.79 5.13
C PHE A 73 6.45 -4.79 5.78
N LEU A 74 5.13 -4.94 5.56
CA LEU A 74 4.14 -4.06 6.16
C LEU A 74 4.18 -4.10 7.69
N VAL A 75 4.37 -5.28 8.30
CA VAL A 75 4.58 -5.38 9.76
C VAL A 75 5.82 -4.62 10.20
N SER A 76 6.93 -4.72 9.45
CA SER A 76 8.16 -3.98 9.78
C SER A 76 7.98 -2.45 9.76
N THR A 77 7.03 -1.93 8.97
CA THR A 77 6.74 -0.49 8.93
C THR A 77 6.18 0.04 10.25
N LEU A 78 5.54 -0.81 11.08
CA LEU A 78 4.92 -0.41 12.36
C LEU A 78 5.95 0.04 13.40
N THR A 79 7.20 -0.36 13.25
CA THR A 79 8.31 0.00 14.12
C THR A 79 9.37 0.85 13.41
N TYR A 80 9.03 1.40 12.25
CA TYR A 80 9.97 2.15 11.43
C TYR A 80 10.42 3.45 12.11
N LYS A 81 11.74 3.68 12.20
CA LYS A 81 12.31 4.91 12.76
C LYS A 81 12.66 5.89 11.63
N CYS A 82 11.80 6.88 11.40
CA CYS A 82 12.09 7.93 10.42
C CYS A 82 13.20 8.86 10.91
N GLN A 83 14.06 9.30 10.00
CA GLN A 83 15.14 10.26 10.31
C GLN A 83 14.60 11.64 10.71
N SER A 84 13.41 12.00 10.23
CA SER A 84 12.78 13.30 10.46
C SER A 84 11.82 13.35 11.65
N ASN A 85 11.85 12.37 12.57
CA ASN A 85 10.84 12.16 13.64
C ASN A 85 9.38 12.09 13.14
N SER A 86 9.17 11.82 11.85
CA SER A 86 7.84 11.70 11.25
C SER A 86 7.25 10.31 11.49
N LEU A 87 5.94 10.23 11.76
CA LEU A 87 5.22 8.96 11.90
C LEU A 87 4.64 8.45 10.58
N ALA A 88 4.87 9.14 9.46
CA ALA A 88 4.15 8.91 8.21
C ALA A 88 4.28 7.48 7.66
N ILE A 89 5.42 6.80 7.86
CA ILE A 89 5.60 5.41 7.45
C ILE A 89 4.80 4.46 8.34
N ILE A 90 4.86 4.65 9.66
CA ILE A 90 4.09 3.85 10.63
C ILE A 90 2.59 4.00 10.35
N GLU A 91 2.11 5.24 10.17
CA GLU A 91 0.71 5.53 9.90
C GLU A 91 0.23 4.91 8.58
N SER A 92 1.00 5.12 7.49
CA SER A 92 0.61 4.61 6.17
C SER A 92 0.66 3.08 6.13
N GLY A 93 1.70 2.48 6.69
CA GLY A 93 1.87 1.03 6.76
C GLY A 93 0.80 0.35 7.62
N GLY A 94 0.54 0.90 8.80
CA GLY A 94 -0.55 0.45 9.67
C GLY A 94 -1.93 0.63 9.02
N GLY A 95 -2.13 1.72 8.27
CA GLY A 95 -3.33 1.96 7.50
C GLY A 95 -3.59 0.90 6.43
N ILE A 96 -2.55 0.48 5.71
CA ILE A 96 -2.61 -0.63 4.74
C ILE A 96 -2.94 -1.93 5.47
N LEU A 97 -2.21 -2.27 6.55
CA LEU A 97 -2.45 -3.48 7.35
C LEU A 97 -3.89 -3.56 7.86
N ARG A 98 -4.42 -2.46 8.38
CA ARG A 98 -5.82 -2.37 8.83
C ARG A 98 -6.81 -2.65 7.70
N ASN A 99 -6.51 -2.21 6.47
CA ASN A 99 -7.40 -2.46 5.33
C ASN A 99 -7.36 -3.93 4.89
N VAL A 100 -6.17 -4.53 4.84
CA VAL A 100 -5.99 -5.93 4.40
C VAL A 100 -6.27 -6.96 5.50
N SER A 101 -6.28 -6.58 6.77
CA SER A 101 -6.47 -7.50 7.91
C SER A 101 -7.77 -8.31 7.81
N SER A 102 -8.84 -7.69 7.29
CA SER A 102 -10.11 -8.38 7.00
C SER A 102 -9.96 -9.60 6.07
N LEU A 103 -9.00 -9.56 5.13
CA LEU A 103 -8.71 -10.68 4.24
C LEU A 103 -7.75 -11.68 4.91
N VAL A 104 -6.70 -11.17 5.57
CA VAL A 104 -5.70 -11.99 6.29
C VAL A 104 -6.36 -12.86 7.35
N ALA A 105 -7.35 -12.33 8.08
CA ALA A 105 -8.07 -13.07 9.12
C ALA A 105 -8.90 -14.28 8.60
N THR A 106 -9.04 -14.43 7.28
CA THR A 106 -9.85 -15.49 6.65
C THR A 106 -9.03 -16.46 5.79
N ARG A 107 -7.70 -16.29 5.77
CA ARG A 107 -6.79 -17.01 4.88
C ARG A 107 -5.57 -17.49 5.64
N ASP A 108 -5.48 -18.79 5.82
CA ASP A 108 -4.38 -19.45 6.54
C ASP A 108 -3.09 -19.54 5.71
N ASP A 109 -3.17 -19.23 4.40
CA ASP A 109 -2.06 -19.28 3.45
C ASP A 109 -1.24 -17.98 3.37
N TYR A 110 -1.50 -17.02 4.26
CA TYR A 110 -0.85 -15.72 4.34
C TYR A 110 0.04 -15.53 5.58
#